data_AF-A0A5H8NG85-F1
#
_entry.id   AF-A0A5H8NG85-F1
#
_cell.length_a   1.000
_cell.length_b   1.000
_cell.length_c   1.000
_cell.angle_alpha   90.00
_cell.angle_beta   90.00
_cell.angle_gamma   90.00
#
_symmetry.space_group_name_H-M   'P 1'
#
loop_
_entity.id
_entity.type
_entity.pdbx_description
1 polymer ?
#
loop_
_entity_poly.entity_id
_entity_poly.type
_entity_poly.pdbx_seq_one_letter_code
_entity_poly.pdbx_strand_id
1 'polypeptide(L)'
;MQTSPLLTQLMEALRCLPGVGPKSAQRMAFTLLQRDRSGGMRLAQALTRAMSEIGHCADCRTFTEQDVCNICSNPRRQENGQICVVESPADIYAIEQTGQFSGRYFVLMGHLSPLDGIGPDDIGLDRLEQRLASEKISELILATNPTVEGEATANYIAELCAEAGVEASRIAHGVPVGGELEMVDGTTLSHSLAGRHKIIF
;
A
#
# COMPACT_ATOMS: atom_id res chain seq x y z
N MET A 1 -29.08 -32.79 7.06
CA MET A 1 -29.81 -31.70 6.37
C MET A 1 -29.06 -31.43 5.07
N GLN A 2 -29.61 -31.76 3.90
CA GLN A 2 -28.95 -31.44 2.63
C GLN A 2 -29.14 -29.96 2.35
N THR A 3 -28.08 -29.17 2.54
CA THR A 3 -28.03 -27.78 2.08
C THR A 3 -27.94 -27.75 0.56
N SER A 4 -28.65 -26.81 -0.08
CA SER A 4 -28.59 -26.61 -1.53
C SER A 4 -27.12 -26.47 -1.99
N PRO A 5 -26.69 -27.17 -3.06
CA PRO A 5 -25.32 -27.06 -3.57
C PRO A 5 -24.89 -25.62 -3.86
N LEU A 6 -25.81 -24.78 -4.38
CA LEU A 6 -25.55 -23.37 -4.66
C LEU A 6 -25.31 -22.54 -3.39
N LEU A 7 -26.01 -22.87 -2.30
CA LEU A 7 -25.79 -22.20 -1.02
C LEU A 7 -24.41 -22.54 -0.45
N THR A 8 -24.01 -23.81 -0.54
CA THR A 8 -22.68 -24.26 -0.11
C THR A 8 -21.57 -23.56 -0.93
N GLN A 9 -21.75 -23.46 -2.25
CA GLN A 9 -20.79 -22.75 -3.12
C GLN A 9 -20.67 -21.26 -2.77
N LEU A 10 -21.80 -20.58 -2.52
CA LEU A 10 -21.77 -19.17 -2.10
C LEU A 10 -21.04 -18.99 -0.76
N MET A 11 -21.30 -19.85 0.22
CA MET A 11 -20.58 -19.81 1.50
C MET A 11 -19.08 -20.05 1.32
N GLU A 12 -18.68 -20.97 0.43
CA GLU A 12 -17.26 -21.22 0.18
C GLU A 12 -16.60 -20.04 -0.54
N ALA A 13 -17.25 -19.49 -1.56
CA ALA A 13 -16.74 -18.34 -2.30
C ALA A 13 -16.49 -17.12 -1.41
N LEU A 14 -17.36 -16.88 -0.41
CA LEU A 14 -17.19 -15.76 0.53
C LEU A 14 -15.98 -15.90 1.47
N ARG A 15 -15.42 -17.12 1.62
CA ARG A 15 -14.29 -17.38 2.52
C ARG A 15 -12.93 -16.94 1.96
N CYS A 16 -12.86 -16.57 0.68
CA CYS A 16 -11.63 -15.99 0.12
C CYS A 16 -11.34 -14.59 0.67
N LEU A 17 -12.34 -13.93 1.27
CA LEU A 17 -12.20 -12.59 1.82
C LEU A 17 -11.42 -12.62 3.15
N PRO A 18 -10.46 -11.71 3.36
CA PRO A 18 -9.70 -11.65 4.61
C PRO A 18 -10.64 -11.43 5.81
N GLY A 19 -10.43 -12.20 6.87
CA GLY A 19 -11.24 -12.14 8.09
C GLY A 19 -12.60 -12.86 8.00
N VAL A 20 -12.93 -13.53 6.89
CA VAL A 20 -14.21 -14.24 6.73
C VAL A 20 -14.05 -15.75 6.96
N GLY A 21 -14.32 -16.19 8.18
CA GLY A 21 -14.41 -17.61 8.52
C GLY A 21 -15.74 -18.28 8.14
N PRO A 22 -15.85 -19.63 8.28
CA PRO A 22 -17.03 -20.40 7.87
C PRO A 22 -18.37 -19.89 8.44
N LYS A 23 -18.40 -19.54 9.74
CA LYS A 23 -19.61 -19.01 10.39
C LYS A 23 -20.02 -17.62 9.87
N SER A 24 -19.04 -16.76 9.57
CA SER A 24 -19.27 -15.44 9.01
C SER A 24 -19.80 -15.54 7.59
N ALA A 25 -19.18 -16.38 6.75
CA ALA A 25 -19.63 -16.66 5.38
C ALA A 25 -21.06 -17.20 5.34
N GLN A 26 -21.39 -18.15 6.23
CA GLN A 26 -22.76 -18.65 6.38
C GLN A 26 -23.74 -17.51 6.70
N ARG A 27 -23.45 -16.69 7.72
CA ARG A 27 -24.31 -15.55 8.09
C ARG A 27 -24.52 -14.57 6.93
N MET A 28 -23.46 -14.24 6.20
CA MET A 28 -23.52 -13.35 5.03
C MET A 28 -24.41 -13.95 3.94
N ALA A 29 -24.19 -15.21 3.57
CA ALA A 29 -24.96 -15.89 2.52
C ALA A 29 -26.47 -15.92 2.84
N PHE A 30 -26.85 -16.32 4.06
CA PHE A 30 -28.25 -16.32 4.47
C PHE A 30 -28.86 -14.91 4.51
N THR A 31 -28.11 -13.91 4.98
CA THR A 31 -28.59 -12.53 5.05
C THR A 31 -28.87 -11.97 3.65
N LEU A 32 -27.95 -12.14 2.69
CA LEU A 32 -28.14 -11.71 1.31
C LEU A 32 -29.36 -12.40 0.68
N LEU A 33 -29.51 -13.71 0.84
CA LEU A 33 -30.60 -14.47 0.23
C LEU A 33 -31.98 -14.18 0.84
N GLN A 34 -32.04 -13.85 2.13
CA GLN A 34 -33.29 -13.60 2.86
C GLN A 34 -33.72 -12.13 2.82
N ARG A 35 -32.77 -11.20 2.91
CA ARG A 35 -33.07 -9.79 3.18
C ARG A 35 -32.60 -8.83 2.08
N ASP A 36 -31.59 -9.18 1.28
CA ASP A 36 -31.07 -8.28 0.26
C ASP A 36 -30.53 -8.99 -0.99
N ARG A 37 -31.43 -9.68 -1.71
CA ARG A 37 -31.07 -10.32 -2.98
C ARG A 37 -30.57 -9.32 -4.01
N SER A 38 -31.15 -8.13 -4.02
CA SER A 38 -30.74 -7.06 -4.93
C SER A 38 -29.29 -6.61 -4.67
N GLY A 39 -28.91 -6.46 -3.40
CA GLY A 39 -27.54 -6.15 -3.00
C GLY A 39 -26.57 -7.27 -3.32
N GLY A 40 -26.97 -8.53 -3.15
CA GLY A 40 -26.17 -9.67 -3.59
C GLY A 40 -25.86 -9.65 -5.09
N MET A 41 -26.85 -9.32 -5.93
CA MET A 41 -26.64 -9.19 -7.38
C MET A 41 -25.75 -7.99 -7.74
N ARG A 42 -25.95 -6.82 -7.09
CA ARG A 42 -25.07 -5.66 -7.28
C ARG A 42 -23.62 -5.95 -6.86
N LEU A 43 -23.43 -6.64 -5.75
CA LEU A 43 -22.11 -7.06 -5.27
C LEU A 43 -21.42 -7.97 -6.27
N ALA A 44 -22.13 -8.98 -6.81
CA ALA A 44 -21.57 -9.86 -7.83
C ALA A 44 -21.11 -9.09 -9.08
N GLN A 45 -21.94 -8.16 -9.57
CA GLN A 45 -21.58 -7.32 -10.71
C GLN A 45 -20.36 -6.43 -10.42
N ALA A 46 -20.32 -5.79 -9.25
CA ALA A 46 -19.20 -4.96 -8.85
C ALA A 46 -17.89 -5.75 -8.74
N LEU A 47 -17.94 -6.94 -8.13
CA LEU A 47 -16.78 -7.84 -8.02
C LEU A 47 -16.29 -8.27 -9.40
N THR A 48 -17.18 -8.73 -10.28
CA THR A 48 -16.79 -9.16 -11.64
C THR A 48 -16.09 -8.02 -12.38
N ARG A 49 -16.68 -6.82 -12.38
CA ARG A 49 -16.09 -5.67 -13.07
C ARG A 49 -14.76 -5.23 -12.46
N ALA A 50 -14.68 -5.11 -11.14
CA ALA A 50 -13.44 -4.70 -10.47
C ALA A 50 -12.28 -5.67 -10.76
N MET A 51 -12.54 -6.98 -10.73
CA MET A 51 -11.51 -7.99 -10.99
C MET A 51 -11.06 -8.07 -12.46
N SER A 52 -11.85 -7.53 -13.40
CA SER A 52 -11.51 -7.53 -14.83
C SER A 52 -11.02 -6.18 -15.36
N GLU A 53 -11.50 -5.07 -14.79
CA GLU A 53 -11.26 -3.72 -15.31
C GLU A 53 -10.16 -2.98 -14.53
N ILE A 54 -9.90 -3.32 -13.27
CA ILE A 54 -8.85 -2.67 -12.48
C ILE A 54 -7.50 -3.32 -12.83
N GLY A 55 -6.61 -2.52 -13.41
CA GLY A 55 -5.23 -2.89 -13.67
C GLY A 55 -4.27 -2.08 -12.81
N HIS A 56 -3.11 -1.76 -13.37
CA HIS A 56 -2.06 -0.99 -12.72
C HIS A 56 -1.68 0.22 -13.56
N CYS A 57 -1.46 1.34 -12.88
CA CYS A 57 -0.89 2.54 -13.47
C CYS A 57 0.50 2.22 -14.06
N ALA A 58 0.75 2.62 -15.30
CA ALA A 58 2.03 2.42 -15.97
C ALA A 58 3.20 3.09 -15.22
N ASP A 59 2.95 4.25 -14.60
CA ASP A 59 3.98 5.08 -13.96
C ASP A 59 4.27 4.68 -12.51
N CYS A 60 3.22 4.58 -11.69
CA CYS A 60 3.34 4.38 -10.24
C CYS A 60 2.87 3.01 -9.74
N ARG A 61 2.33 2.17 -10.63
CA ARG A 61 1.87 0.80 -10.34
C ARG A 61 0.68 0.68 -9.38
N THR A 62 0.09 1.79 -8.91
CA THR A 62 -1.16 1.73 -8.12
C THR A 62 -2.33 1.18 -8.94
N PHE A 63 -3.40 0.76 -8.27
CA PHE A 63 -4.61 0.29 -8.92
C PHE A 63 -5.35 1.42 -9.65
N THR A 64 -5.72 1.19 -10.90
CA THR A 64 -6.52 2.10 -11.72
C THR A 64 -7.06 1.37 -12.95
N GLU A 65 -8.19 1.84 -13.49
CA GLU A 65 -8.74 1.39 -14.78
C GLU A 65 -8.13 2.14 -15.98
N GLN A 66 -7.32 3.17 -15.72
CA GLN A 66 -6.65 4.00 -16.74
C GLN A 66 -5.20 3.56 -16.92
N ASP A 67 -4.61 3.85 -18.08
CA ASP A 67 -3.17 3.60 -18.31
C ASP A 67 -2.29 4.36 -17.30
N VAL A 68 -2.69 5.58 -16.94
CA VAL A 68 -2.02 6.43 -15.95
C VAL A 68 -3.06 6.95 -14.97
N CYS A 69 -2.81 6.79 -13.66
CA CYS A 69 -3.76 7.19 -12.63
C CYS A 69 -3.87 8.72 -12.48
N ASN A 70 -4.95 9.19 -11.84
CA ASN A 70 -5.23 10.61 -11.61
C ASN A 70 -4.14 11.37 -10.83
N ILE A 71 -3.33 10.67 -10.02
CA ILE A 71 -2.21 11.29 -9.29
C ILE A 71 -1.05 11.55 -10.25
N CYS A 72 -0.70 10.56 -11.07
CA CYS A 72 0.39 10.68 -12.04
C CYS A 72 0.07 11.62 -13.20
N SER A 73 -1.20 11.70 -13.62
CA SER A 73 -1.63 12.61 -14.70
C SER A 73 -1.75 14.08 -14.25
N ASN A 74 -1.63 14.38 -12.95
CA ASN A 74 -1.76 15.74 -12.43
C ASN A 74 -0.49 16.58 -12.67
N PRO A 75 -0.55 17.66 -13.48
CA PRO A 75 0.63 18.45 -13.82
C PRO A 75 1.33 19.08 -12.61
N ARG A 76 0.57 19.54 -11.61
CA ARG A 76 1.16 20.13 -10.39
C ARG A 76 1.98 19.13 -9.60
N ARG A 77 1.56 17.85 -9.61
CA ARG A 77 2.29 16.76 -8.94
C ARG A 77 3.49 16.30 -9.76
N GLN A 78 3.41 16.38 -11.09
CA GLN A 78 4.55 16.10 -11.98
C GLN A 78 5.68 17.10 -11.78
N GLU A 79 5.36 18.39 -11.66
CA GLU A 79 6.34 19.47 -11.47
C GLU A 79 6.97 19.52 -10.06
N ASN A 80 6.33 18.91 -9.06
CA ASN A 80 6.78 18.94 -7.67
C ASN A 80 8.15 18.26 -7.46
N GLY A 81 8.46 17.21 -8.22
CA GLY A 81 9.76 16.52 -8.18
C GLY A 81 9.93 15.48 -7.07
N GLN A 82 8.97 15.32 -6.15
CA GLN A 82 9.01 14.32 -5.08
C GLN A 82 8.25 13.05 -5.46
N ILE A 83 8.80 11.89 -5.08
CA ILE A 83 8.13 10.59 -5.19
C ILE A 83 8.11 9.91 -3.82
N CYS A 84 6.94 9.50 -3.34
CA CYS A 84 6.79 8.69 -2.14
C CYS A 84 6.68 7.20 -2.52
N VAL A 85 7.64 6.40 -2.07
CA VAL A 85 7.68 4.96 -2.31
C VAL A 85 6.96 4.24 -1.18
N VAL A 86 5.98 3.40 -1.52
CA VAL A 86 5.15 2.66 -0.57
C VAL A 86 5.05 1.18 -0.93
N GLU A 87 4.72 0.33 0.04
CA GLU A 87 4.60 -1.12 -0.18
C GLU A 87 3.32 -1.49 -0.92
N SER A 88 2.20 -0.80 -0.64
CA SER A 88 0.89 -1.17 -1.16
C SER A 88 0.05 0.04 -1.64
N PRO A 89 -0.96 -0.18 -2.50
CA PRO A 89 -1.92 0.88 -2.85
C PRO A 89 -2.73 1.42 -1.67
N ALA A 90 -2.89 0.63 -0.60
CA ALA A 90 -3.59 1.06 0.60
C ALA A 90 -2.79 2.17 1.34
N ASP A 91 -1.47 2.13 1.26
CA ASP A 91 -0.59 3.12 1.88
C ASP A 91 -0.72 4.49 1.19
N ILE A 92 -0.94 4.51 -0.13
CA ILE A 92 -1.27 5.76 -0.85
C ILE A 92 -2.53 6.37 -0.24
N TYR A 93 -3.57 5.56 -0.03
CA TYR A 93 -4.82 6.04 0.53
C TYR A 93 -4.63 6.62 1.95
N ALA A 94 -3.84 5.94 2.79
CA ALA A 94 -3.52 6.42 4.13
C ALA A 94 -2.77 7.77 4.10
N ILE A 95 -1.81 7.94 3.20
CA ILE A 95 -1.04 9.18 3.07
C ILE A 95 -1.90 10.31 2.47
N GLU A 96 -2.68 10.05 1.41
CA GLU A 96 -3.54 11.07 0.79
C GLU A 96 -4.61 11.59 1.78
N GLN A 97 -5.10 10.75 2.71
CA GLN A 97 -6.03 11.18 3.77
C GLN A 97 -5.44 12.25 4.70
N THR A 98 -4.12 12.36 4.81
CA THR A 98 -3.47 13.42 5.61
C THR A 98 -3.60 14.80 4.96
N GLY A 99 -3.77 14.84 3.63
CA GLY A 99 -3.76 16.07 2.85
C GLY A 99 -2.44 16.84 2.84
N GLN A 100 -1.35 16.26 3.37
CA GLN A 100 -0.06 16.93 3.52
C GLN A 100 0.91 16.66 2.36
N PHE A 101 0.73 15.56 1.63
CA PHE A 101 1.62 15.18 0.54
C PHE A 101 1.05 15.61 -0.82
N SER A 102 1.90 16.24 -1.64
CA SER A 102 1.53 16.76 -2.97
C SER A 102 2.41 16.24 -4.10
N GLY A 103 3.34 15.32 -3.81
CA GLY A 103 4.15 14.66 -4.83
C GLY A 103 3.43 13.50 -5.51
N ARG A 104 4.19 12.65 -6.21
CA ARG A 104 3.71 11.41 -6.83
C ARG A 104 4.08 10.20 -5.98
N TYR A 105 3.59 9.02 -6.36
CA TYR A 105 3.90 7.77 -5.66
C TYR A 105 4.63 6.77 -6.54
N PHE A 106 5.21 5.77 -5.90
CA PHE A 106 5.62 4.52 -6.53
C PHE A 106 5.24 3.36 -5.60
N VAL A 107 4.48 2.39 -6.12
CA VAL A 107 4.01 1.24 -5.33
C VAL A 107 4.86 0.02 -5.65
N LEU A 108 5.48 -0.55 -4.63
CA LEU A 108 6.34 -1.73 -4.73
C LEU A 108 5.54 -3.03 -4.94
N MET A 109 4.33 -3.09 -4.39
CA MET A 109 3.51 -4.31 -4.28
C MET A 109 4.11 -5.36 -3.33
N GLY A 110 4.74 -4.89 -2.25
CA GLY A 110 5.40 -5.71 -1.25
C GLY A 110 6.72 -5.09 -0.79
N HIS A 111 7.60 -5.96 -0.30
CA HIS A 111 8.94 -5.65 0.19
C HIS A 111 9.90 -6.79 -0.16
N LEU A 112 11.21 -6.54 -0.06
CA LEU A 112 12.22 -7.58 -0.23
C LEU A 112 12.09 -8.62 0.88
N SER A 113 11.99 -9.90 0.50
CA SER A 113 11.97 -11.01 1.45
C SER A 113 12.78 -12.19 0.88
N PRO A 114 14.08 -12.30 1.25
CA PRO A 114 14.90 -13.44 0.84
C PRO A 114 14.35 -14.79 1.32
N LEU A 115 13.62 -14.81 2.44
CA LEU A 115 13.01 -16.02 3.00
C LEU A 115 11.85 -16.52 2.13
N ASP A 116 11.07 -15.60 1.57
CA ASP A 116 9.95 -15.91 0.67
C ASP A 116 10.38 -15.96 -0.80
N GLY A 117 11.67 -15.71 -1.08
CA GLY A 117 12.23 -15.67 -2.43
C GLY A 117 11.80 -14.45 -3.25
N ILE A 118 11.38 -13.37 -2.59
CA ILE A 118 10.94 -12.11 -3.22
C ILE A 118 12.16 -11.20 -3.39
N GLY A 119 12.54 -10.95 -4.65
CA GLY A 119 13.67 -10.12 -5.03
C GLY A 119 13.30 -8.71 -5.53
N PRO A 120 14.31 -7.92 -5.96
CA PRO A 120 14.12 -6.57 -6.50
C PRO A 120 13.15 -6.48 -7.69
N ASP A 121 13.25 -7.41 -8.63
CA ASP A 121 12.41 -7.44 -9.84
C ASP A 121 10.93 -7.69 -9.50
N ASP A 122 10.66 -8.52 -8.49
CA ASP A 122 9.29 -8.88 -8.08
C ASP A 122 8.54 -7.67 -7.50
N ILE A 123 9.28 -6.78 -6.82
CA ILE A 123 8.74 -5.55 -6.27
C ILE A 123 8.98 -4.34 -7.19
N GLY A 124 9.39 -4.60 -8.43
CA GLY A 124 9.53 -3.64 -9.52
C GLY A 124 10.55 -2.53 -9.29
N LEU A 125 11.69 -2.83 -8.67
CA LEU A 125 12.78 -1.86 -8.52
C LEU A 125 13.45 -1.53 -9.85
N ASP A 126 13.43 -2.45 -10.83
CA ASP A 126 13.85 -2.22 -12.21
C ASP A 126 13.19 -0.96 -12.83
N ARG A 127 11.90 -0.79 -12.60
CA ARG A 127 11.14 0.38 -13.06
C ARG A 127 11.48 1.62 -12.27
N LEU A 128 11.70 1.48 -10.96
CA LEU A 128 12.09 2.63 -10.12
C LEU A 128 13.44 3.18 -10.55
N GLU A 129 14.42 2.31 -10.81
CA GLU A 129 15.74 2.67 -11.34
C GLU A 129 15.63 3.40 -12.69
N GLN A 130 14.80 2.89 -13.61
CA GLN A 130 14.54 3.57 -14.88
C GLN A 130 13.96 4.97 -14.69
N ARG A 131 13.06 5.16 -13.72
CA ARG A 131 12.49 6.48 -13.41
C ARG A 131 13.52 7.41 -12.78
N LEU A 132 14.36 6.92 -11.87
CA LEU A 132 15.49 7.67 -11.32
C LEU A 132 16.46 8.17 -12.41
N ALA A 133 16.68 7.35 -13.44
CA ALA A 133 17.59 7.72 -14.54
C ALA A 133 16.97 8.66 -15.58
N SER A 134 15.65 8.63 -15.78
CA SER A 134 14.97 9.33 -16.88
C SER A 134 14.18 10.57 -16.45
N GLU A 135 13.71 10.63 -15.22
CA GLU A 135 12.92 11.74 -14.70
C GLU A 135 13.77 12.66 -13.82
N LYS A 136 13.41 13.94 -13.79
CA LYS A 136 14.03 14.90 -12.86
C LYS A 136 13.36 14.80 -11.49
N ILE A 137 13.84 13.85 -10.68
CA ILE A 137 13.38 13.64 -9.30
C ILE A 137 14.31 14.37 -8.35
N SER A 138 13.75 15.19 -7.45
CA SER A 138 14.52 15.89 -6.42
C SER A 138 14.66 15.05 -5.16
N GLU A 139 13.62 14.30 -4.79
CA GLU A 139 13.57 13.53 -3.55
C GLU A 139 12.73 12.25 -3.71
N LEU A 140 13.25 11.16 -3.17
CA LEU A 140 12.52 9.93 -2.91
C LEU A 140 12.22 9.79 -1.41
N ILE A 141 10.94 9.82 -1.05
CA ILE A 141 10.48 9.59 0.32
C ILE A 141 10.16 8.12 0.49
N LEU A 142 10.97 7.42 1.28
CA LEU A 142 10.83 6.00 1.58
C LEU A 142 9.79 5.84 2.70
N ALA A 143 8.60 5.40 2.32
CA ALA A 143 7.46 5.15 3.20
C ALA A 143 7.06 3.66 3.20
N THR A 144 8.06 2.76 3.14
CA THR A 144 7.87 1.34 3.46
C THR A 144 7.52 1.15 4.93
N ASN A 145 6.94 0.00 5.27
CA ASN A 145 6.54 -0.31 6.64
C ASN A 145 7.75 -0.36 7.58
N PRO A 146 7.60 -0.01 8.87
CA PRO A 146 8.68 -0.05 9.85
C PRO A 146 8.91 -1.49 10.37
N THR A 147 9.07 -2.45 9.45
CA THR A 147 9.42 -3.85 9.72
C THR A 147 10.86 -4.12 9.29
N VAL A 148 11.40 -5.29 9.65
CA VAL A 148 12.77 -5.67 9.24
C VAL A 148 12.90 -5.68 7.72
N GLU A 149 11.92 -6.25 7.01
CA GLU A 149 11.86 -6.33 5.56
C GLU A 149 11.64 -4.96 4.92
N GLY A 150 10.77 -4.14 5.50
CA GLY A 150 10.50 -2.77 5.02
C GLY A 150 11.72 -1.85 5.18
N GLU A 151 12.48 -1.99 6.27
CA GLU A 151 13.75 -1.28 6.48
C GLU A 151 14.85 -1.77 5.55
N ALA A 152 14.97 -3.09 5.33
CA ALA A 152 15.91 -3.64 4.35
C ALA A 152 15.60 -3.11 2.94
N THR A 153 14.32 -3.06 2.57
CA THR A 153 13.85 -2.52 1.30
C THR A 153 14.14 -1.02 1.18
N ALA A 154 13.88 -0.24 2.23
CA ALA A 154 14.20 1.19 2.25
C ALA A 154 15.70 1.44 2.06
N ASN A 155 16.56 0.72 2.79
CA ASN A 155 18.01 0.88 2.66
C ASN A 155 18.51 0.53 1.26
N TYR A 156 17.98 -0.54 0.66
CA TYR A 156 18.32 -0.90 -0.72
C TYR A 156 17.94 0.21 -1.70
N ILE A 157 16.74 0.79 -1.58
CA ILE A 157 16.31 1.89 -2.45
C ILE A 157 17.13 3.16 -2.18
N ALA A 158 17.55 3.41 -0.94
CA ALA A 158 18.42 4.54 -0.61
C ALA A 158 19.79 4.43 -1.30
N GLU A 159 20.35 3.22 -1.42
CA GLU A 159 21.58 2.97 -2.19
C GLU A 159 21.38 3.29 -3.68
N LEU A 160 20.27 2.84 -4.28
CA LEU A 160 19.91 3.20 -5.66
C LEU A 160 19.79 4.72 -5.87
N CYS A 161 19.19 5.43 -4.91
CA CYS A 161 19.07 6.89 -4.97
C CYS A 161 20.45 7.57 -4.90
N ALA A 162 21.35 7.06 -4.04
CA ALA A 162 22.70 7.59 -3.91
C ALA A 162 23.50 7.44 -5.21
N GLU A 163 23.39 6.29 -5.90
CA GLU A 163 24.01 6.06 -7.21
C GLU A 163 23.44 6.98 -8.30
N ALA A 164 22.13 7.26 -8.25
CA ALA A 164 21.45 8.17 -9.17
C ALA A 164 21.65 9.67 -8.83
N GLY A 165 22.23 10.00 -7.67
CA GLY A 165 22.37 11.38 -7.21
C GLY A 165 21.05 12.04 -6.81
N VAL A 166 20.07 11.26 -6.36
CA VAL A 166 18.75 11.72 -5.88
C VAL A 166 18.72 11.67 -4.36
N GLU A 167 18.12 12.68 -3.73
CA GLU A 167 17.96 12.70 -2.27
C GLU A 167 16.98 11.61 -1.83
N ALA A 168 17.38 10.78 -0.85
CA ALA A 168 16.49 9.82 -0.22
C ALA A 168 16.19 10.25 1.21
N SER A 169 14.91 10.30 1.56
CA SER A 169 14.44 10.56 2.92
C SER A 169 13.63 9.38 3.44
N ARG A 170 13.64 9.15 4.75
CA ARG A 170 12.85 8.10 5.41
C ARG A 170 11.76 8.76 6.25
N ILE A 171 10.54 8.24 6.20
CA ILE A 171 9.48 8.69 7.11
C ILE A 171 9.91 8.54 8.57
N ALA A 172 9.46 9.46 9.43
CA ALA A 172 9.85 9.47 10.83
C ALA A 172 9.32 8.23 11.56
N HIS A 173 10.18 7.61 12.36
CA HIS A 173 9.80 6.57 13.31
C HIS A 173 9.58 7.20 14.68
N GLY A 174 8.44 6.91 15.31
CA GLY A 174 8.25 7.39 16.67
C GLY A 174 6.95 7.03 17.35
N VAL A 175 6.79 7.59 18.54
CA VAL A 175 5.59 7.45 19.37
C VAL A 175 4.36 8.00 18.64
N PRO A 176 3.25 7.26 18.57
CA PRO A 176 2.02 7.76 17.99
C PRO A 176 1.45 8.94 18.80
N VAL A 177 0.93 9.94 18.10
CA VAL A 177 0.27 11.09 18.73
C VAL A 177 -0.95 10.62 19.52
N GLY A 178 -1.08 11.08 20.76
CA GLY A 178 -2.16 10.69 21.67
C GLY A 178 -1.89 9.40 22.44
N GLY A 179 -0.73 8.75 22.24
CA GLY A 179 -0.28 7.62 23.05
C GLY A 179 0.40 8.06 24.36
N GLU A 180 0.37 7.18 25.35
CA GLU A 180 1.09 7.36 26.63
C GLU A 180 2.40 6.58 26.59
N LEU A 181 3.51 7.19 27.01
CA LEU A 181 4.86 6.59 26.91
C LEU A 181 4.98 5.23 27.61
N GLU A 182 4.25 5.03 28.71
CA GLU A 182 4.25 3.75 29.45
C GLU A 182 3.63 2.58 28.66
N MET A 183 2.82 2.89 27.64
CA MET A 183 2.15 1.91 26.77
C MET A 183 2.91 1.66 25.46
N VAL A 184 4.02 2.36 25.23
CA VAL A 184 4.83 2.23 24.01
C VAL A 184 5.89 1.15 24.20
N ASP A 185 6.12 0.33 23.19
CA ASP A 185 7.17 -0.68 23.21
C ASP A 185 8.58 -0.07 23.25
N GLY A 186 9.54 -0.82 23.79
CA GLY A 186 10.90 -0.34 23.97
C GLY A 186 11.62 0.02 22.65
N THR A 187 11.29 -0.66 21.55
CA THR A 187 11.89 -0.41 20.24
C THR A 187 11.44 0.95 19.70
N THR A 188 10.13 1.22 19.70
CA THR A 188 9.57 2.51 19.30
C THR A 188 10.12 3.66 20.16
N LEU A 189 10.24 3.46 21.49
CA LEU A 189 10.84 4.46 22.37
C LEU A 189 12.32 4.70 22.07
N SER A 190 13.09 3.64 21.79
CA SER A 190 14.49 3.74 21.40
C SER A 190 14.66 4.56 20.11
N HIS A 191 13.89 4.24 19.07
CA HIS A 191 13.89 5.00 17.82
C HIS A 191 13.47 6.47 18.03
N SER A 192 12.43 6.71 18.84
CA SER A 192 11.96 8.07 19.14
C SER A 192 13.02 8.91 19.86
N LEU A 193 13.75 8.31 20.81
CA LEU A 193 14.83 8.97 21.54
C LEU A 193 16.03 9.25 20.63
N ALA A 194 16.39 8.30 19.75
CA ALA A 194 17.46 8.47 18.78
C ALA A 194 17.12 9.57 17.77
N GLY A 195 15.88 9.60 17.27
CA GLY A 195 15.36 10.58 16.30
C GLY A 195 14.87 11.90 16.90
N ARG A 196 15.18 12.20 18.17
CA ARG A 196 14.74 13.44 18.82
C ARG A 196 15.27 14.67 18.07
N HIS A 197 14.40 15.65 17.82
CA HIS A 197 14.79 16.91 17.20
C HIS A 197 14.83 18.04 18.24
N LYS A 198 15.68 19.04 17.97
CA LYS A 198 15.76 20.23 18.82
C LYS A 198 14.54 21.11 18.58
N ILE A 199 13.92 21.59 19.66
CA ILE A 199 12.91 22.66 19.56
C ILE A 199 13.64 23.98 19.32
N ILE A 200 13.31 24.64 18.22
CA ILE A 200 13.80 25.98 17.89
C ILE A 200 12.70 26.97 18.27
N PHE A 201 13.06 27.95 19.10
CA PHE A 201 12.19 29.05 19.51
C PHE A 201 12.50 30.30 18.68
#